data_AF-A0A1Q9LRV4-F1
#
_entry.id   AF-A0A1Q9LRV4-F1
#
_cell.length_a   1.000
_cell.length_b   1.000
_cell.length_c   1.000
_cell.angle_alpha   90.00
_cell.angle_beta   90.00
_cell.angle_gamma   90.00
#
_symmetry.space_group_name_H-M   'P 1'
#
loop_
_entity.id
_entity.type
_entity.pdbx_description
1 polymer ?
#
loop_
_entity_poly.entity_id
_entity_poly.type
_entity_poly.pdbx_seq_one_letter_code
_entity_poly.pdbx_strand_id
1 'polypeptide(L)'
;MWPFPSQAEAAAWEQLYRADGHQPWHLDAAATATAFATGYLGFTEITDVLSVSQVDREAWVAVGDRNDPHTRTAAAEVHLARYGAGPDAPWEVVGTRDSTFSLTAPRYGAEVTSPVTVGGRITGMDESIRVRVLRQGAPAPLGESCCTPAGGTDTPWSVSVLWRSPGAGVLTIVASTGSHRTAVERFTVTGVTSAGTTS
;
A
#
# COMPACT_ATOMS: atom_id res chain seq x y z
N MET A 1 -2.12 6.42 -6.76
CA MET A 1 -0.93 5.72 -6.22
C MET A 1 -0.57 4.52 -7.08
N TRP A 2 -1.36 3.45 -7.04
CA TRP A 2 -1.12 2.25 -7.82
C TRP A 2 -2.48 1.72 -8.31
N PRO A 3 -2.59 1.23 -9.55
CA PRO A 3 -1.52 0.92 -10.50
C PRO A 3 -1.20 2.04 -11.49
N PHE A 4 -1.88 3.19 -11.40
CA PHE A 4 -1.67 4.29 -12.32
C PHE A 4 -0.85 5.40 -11.64
N PRO A 5 0.30 5.79 -12.19
CA PRO A 5 1.07 6.92 -11.70
C PRO A 5 0.45 8.27 -12.08
N SER A 6 -0.50 8.31 -13.02
CA SER A 6 -1.23 9.51 -13.42
C SER A 6 -2.64 9.22 -13.97
N GLN A 7 -3.48 10.26 -14.00
CA GLN A 7 -4.84 10.18 -14.55
C GLN A 7 -4.81 9.90 -16.06
N ALA A 8 -3.81 10.43 -16.76
CA ALA A 8 -3.62 10.20 -18.19
C ALA A 8 -3.37 8.72 -18.49
N GLU A 9 -2.58 8.04 -17.66
CA GLU A 9 -2.32 6.60 -17.83
C GLU A 9 -3.56 5.75 -17.53
N ALA A 10 -4.35 6.11 -16.52
CA ALA A 10 -5.62 5.44 -16.25
C ALA A 10 -6.63 5.61 -17.40
N ALA A 11 -6.73 6.83 -17.96
CA ALA A 11 -7.59 7.10 -19.11
C ALA A 11 -7.11 6.37 -20.37
N ALA A 12 -5.80 6.28 -20.59
CA ALA A 12 -5.23 5.51 -21.70
C ALA A 12 -5.54 4.02 -21.55
N TRP A 13 -5.43 3.47 -20.34
CA TRP A 13 -5.85 2.10 -20.06
C TRP A 13 -7.35 1.89 -20.33
N GLU A 14 -8.22 2.79 -19.87
CA GLU A 14 -9.68 2.67 -20.09
C GLU A 14 -10.04 2.63 -21.58
N GLN A 15 -9.33 3.42 -22.41
CA GLN A 15 -9.51 3.40 -23.86
C GLN A 15 -9.10 2.07 -24.49
N LEU A 16 -7.96 1.51 -24.07
CA LEU A 16 -7.50 0.20 -24.56
C LEU A 16 -8.45 -0.91 -24.11
N TYR A 17 -8.84 -0.92 -22.83
CA TYR A 17 -9.78 -1.89 -22.28
C TYR A 17 -11.09 -1.94 -23.06
N ARG A 18 -11.65 -0.79 -23.47
CA ARG A 18 -12.86 -0.76 -24.29
C ARG A 18 -12.68 -1.30 -25.70
N ALA A 19 -11.46 -1.27 -26.23
CA ALA A 19 -11.16 -1.76 -27.56
C ALA A 19 -10.96 -3.29 -27.59
N ASP A 20 -10.26 -3.86 -26.60
CA ASP A 20 -9.80 -5.26 -26.64
C ASP A 20 -9.90 -6.03 -25.30
N GLY A 21 -10.36 -5.40 -24.23
CA GLY A 21 -10.50 -6.02 -22.90
C GLY A 21 -9.18 -6.23 -22.15
N HIS A 22 -8.10 -5.52 -22.50
CA HIS A 22 -6.78 -5.70 -21.89
C HIS A 22 -6.78 -5.48 -20.37
N GLN A 23 -6.12 -6.39 -19.62
CA GLN A 23 -5.94 -6.31 -18.16
C GLN A 23 -7.26 -6.09 -17.38
N PRO A 24 -8.24 -6.99 -17.49
CA PRO A 24 -9.56 -6.81 -16.86
C PRO A 24 -9.51 -6.75 -15.33
N TRP A 25 -8.40 -7.18 -14.72
CA TRP A 25 -8.19 -7.14 -13.27
C TRP A 25 -8.26 -5.71 -12.69
N HIS A 26 -8.01 -4.67 -13.48
CA HIS A 26 -8.16 -3.27 -13.05
C HIS A 26 -9.61 -2.90 -12.70
N LEU A 27 -10.61 -3.66 -13.15
CA LEU A 27 -12.02 -3.46 -12.77
C LEU A 27 -12.46 -4.32 -11.58
N ASP A 28 -11.61 -5.23 -11.14
CA ASP A 28 -11.84 -6.12 -10.01
C ASP A 28 -11.04 -5.63 -8.80
N ALA A 29 -11.74 -5.18 -7.76
CA ALA A 29 -11.13 -4.66 -6.54
C ALA A 29 -10.28 -5.72 -5.83
N ALA A 30 -10.74 -6.98 -5.82
CA ALA A 30 -10.05 -8.09 -5.18
C ALA A 30 -8.75 -8.42 -5.92
N ALA A 31 -8.83 -8.58 -7.25
CA ALA A 31 -7.65 -8.82 -8.08
C ALA A 31 -6.63 -7.67 -8.00
N THR A 32 -7.10 -6.42 -7.98
CA THR A 32 -6.25 -5.23 -7.81
C THR A 32 -5.53 -5.24 -6.46
N ALA A 33 -6.23 -5.52 -5.37
CA ALA A 33 -5.64 -5.57 -4.02
C ALA A 33 -4.58 -6.69 -3.89
N THR A 34 -4.87 -7.90 -4.40
CA THR A 34 -3.92 -9.02 -4.37
C THR A 34 -2.70 -8.73 -5.24
N ALA A 35 -2.89 -8.17 -6.44
CA ALA A 35 -1.79 -7.79 -7.32
C ALA A 35 -0.91 -6.67 -6.72
N PHE A 36 -1.51 -5.74 -5.99
CA PHE A 36 -0.79 -4.73 -5.23
C PHE A 36 0.09 -5.36 -4.13
N ALA A 37 -0.48 -6.23 -3.29
CA ALA A 37 0.26 -6.87 -2.19
C ALA A 37 1.39 -7.77 -2.69
N THR A 38 1.08 -8.70 -3.60
CA THR A 38 2.04 -9.71 -4.07
C THR A 38 3.04 -9.17 -5.08
N GLY A 39 2.57 -8.40 -6.07
CA GLY A 39 3.38 -7.93 -7.18
C GLY A 39 4.12 -6.63 -6.89
N TYR A 40 3.43 -5.62 -6.33
CA TYR A 40 4.02 -4.31 -6.12
C TYR A 40 4.74 -4.17 -4.77
N LEU A 41 4.15 -4.66 -3.67
CA LEU A 41 4.81 -4.66 -2.35
C LEU A 41 5.79 -5.83 -2.18
N GLY A 42 5.62 -6.90 -2.94
CA GLY A 42 6.44 -8.11 -2.88
C GLY A 42 6.07 -9.05 -1.72
N PHE A 43 4.87 -8.94 -1.16
CA PHE A 43 4.37 -9.78 -0.07
C PHE A 43 3.76 -11.06 -0.64
N THR A 44 4.63 -11.99 -1.05
CA THR A 44 4.28 -13.19 -1.81
C THR A 44 3.41 -14.19 -1.05
N GLU A 45 3.39 -14.12 0.27
CA GLU A 45 2.55 -14.94 1.15
C GLU A 45 1.08 -14.47 1.18
N ILE A 46 0.82 -13.19 0.85
CA ILE A 46 -0.52 -12.60 0.90
C ILE A 46 -1.27 -12.94 -0.38
N THR A 47 -1.73 -14.19 -0.48
CA THR A 47 -2.31 -14.74 -1.72
C THR A 47 -3.83 -14.80 -1.72
N ASP A 48 -4.48 -14.61 -0.57
CA ASP A 48 -5.92 -14.75 -0.42
C ASP A 48 -6.64 -13.42 -0.17
N VAL A 49 -7.88 -13.37 -0.66
CA VAL A 49 -8.86 -12.35 -0.30
C VAL A 49 -9.82 -12.96 0.73
N LEU A 50 -9.89 -12.32 1.90
CA LEU A 50 -10.69 -12.76 3.04
C LEU A 50 -12.11 -12.17 3.01
N SER A 51 -12.22 -10.91 2.60
CA SER A 51 -13.50 -10.23 2.42
C SER A 51 -13.37 -9.05 1.47
N VAL A 52 -14.49 -8.68 0.85
CA VAL A 52 -14.63 -7.51 -0.02
C VAL A 52 -15.88 -6.76 0.41
N SER A 53 -15.73 -5.47 0.70
CA SER A 53 -16.83 -4.54 0.90
C SER A 53 -16.73 -3.44 -0.16
N GLN A 54 -17.80 -3.19 -0.91
CA GLN A 54 -17.84 -2.14 -1.92
C GLN A 54 -19.04 -1.24 -1.66
N VAL A 55 -18.79 0.07 -1.64
CA VAL A 55 -19.82 1.10 -1.48
C VAL A 55 -19.52 2.21 -2.47
N ASP A 56 -20.46 2.48 -3.37
CA ASP A 56 -20.33 3.48 -4.43
C ASP A 56 -19.06 3.35 -5.27
N ARG A 57 -18.08 4.23 -5.05
CA ARG A 57 -16.82 4.31 -5.77
C ARG A 57 -15.62 3.88 -4.92
N GLU A 58 -15.88 3.31 -3.75
CA GLU A 58 -14.87 2.85 -2.80
C GLU A 58 -15.00 1.35 -2.55
N ALA A 59 -13.86 0.72 -2.25
CA ALA A 59 -13.77 -0.68 -1.88
C ALA A 59 -12.78 -0.89 -0.74
N TRP A 60 -13.11 -1.80 0.17
CA TRP A 60 -12.25 -2.29 1.23
C TRP A 60 -12.07 -3.79 1.06
N VAL A 61 -10.82 -4.20 0.84
CA VAL A 61 -10.47 -5.59 0.55
C VAL A 61 -9.52 -6.09 1.62
N ALA A 62 -9.99 -7.03 2.43
CA ALA A 62 -9.17 -7.71 3.41
C ALA A 62 -8.33 -8.79 2.71
N VAL A 63 -7.00 -8.67 2.79
CA VAL A 63 -6.04 -9.61 2.20
C VAL A 63 -5.22 -10.31 3.28
N GLY A 64 -4.80 -11.54 3.03
CA GLY A 64 -3.99 -12.34 3.96
C GLY A 64 -3.59 -13.69 3.38
N ASP A 65 -3.17 -14.61 4.24
CA ASP A 65 -3.00 -16.04 3.93
C ASP A 65 -4.07 -16.82 4.71
N ARG A 66 -4.97 -17.53 4.02
CA ARG A 66 -6.01 -18.34 4.70
C ARG A 66 -5.46 -19.59 5.36
N ASN A 67 -4.28 -20.02 4.96
CA ASN A 67 -3.66 -21.26 5.43
C ASN A 67 -2.73 -21.04 6.61
N ASP A 68 -2.42 -19.79 6.97
CA ASP A 68 -1.62 -19.48 8.15
C ASP A 68 -2.50 -19.62 9.43
N PRO A 69 -2.29 -20.68 10.24
CA PRO A 69 -3.09 -20.90 11.45
C PRO A 69 -2.80 -19.86 12.54
N HIS A 70 -1.73 -19.07 12.39
CA HIS A 70 -1.29 -18.03 13.32
C HIS A 70 -1.90 -16.66 13.00
N THR A 71 -2.26 -16.38 11.74
CA THR A 71 -2.90 -15.14 11.30
C THR A 71 -4.38 -15.38 10.94
N ARG A 72 -5.23 -15.58 11.95
CA ARG A 72 -6.70 -15.63 11.75
C ARG A 72 -7.33 -14.27 11.37
N THR A 73 -6.51 -13.26 11.12
CA THR A 73 -6.90 -11.88 10.83
C THR A 73 -6.22 -11.43 9.55
N ALA A 74 -6.88 -10.57 8.78
CA ALA A 74 -6.30 -9.97 7.60
C ALA A 74 -4.94 -9.32 7.89
N ALA A 75 -4.00 -9.46 6.95
CA ALA A 75 -2.73 -8.75 6.99
C ALA A 75 -2.92 -7.24 6.75
N ALA A 76 -3.90 -6.88 5.92
CA ALA A 76 -4.41 -5.53 5.82
C ALA A 76 -5.82 -5.52 5.23
N GLU A 77 -6.58 -4.46 5.49
CA GLU A 77 -7.72 -4.07 4.68
C GLU A 77 -7.28 -2.96 3.73
N VAL A 78 -7.11 -3.30 2.45
CA VAL A 78 -6.68 -2.39 1.39
C VAL A 78 -7.86 -1.52 0.98
N HIS A 79 -7.68 -0.20 0.99
CA HIS A 79 -8.67 0.77 0.55
C HIS A 79 -8.41 1.13 -0.91
N LEU A 80 -9.42 0.95 -1.76
CA LEU A 80 -9.39 1.31 -3.17
C LEU A 80 -10.49 2.32 -3.49
N ALA A 81 -10.21 3.19 -4.46
CA ALA A 81 -11.17 4.12 -5.04
C ALA A 81 -11.19 3.99 -6.56
N ARG A 82 -12.34 4.25 -7.19
CA ARG A 82 -12.45 4.29 -8.65
C ARG A 82 -11.75 5.54 -9.18
N TYR A 83 -10.78 5.35 -10.07
CA TYR A 83 -9.97 6.43 -10.62
C TYR A 83 -10.52 6.93 -11.97
N GLY A 84 -11.20 8.07 -11.94
CA GLY A 84 -11.92 8.63 -13.08
C GLY A 84 -13.41 8.81 -12.78
N ALA A 85 -14.22 9.16 -13.78
CA ALA A 85 -15.67 9.35 -13.64
C ALA A 85 -16.51 8.37 -14.50
N GLY A 86 -15.88 7.63 -15.41
CA GLY A 86 -16.55 6.67 -16.28
C GLY A 86 -17.04 5.42 -15.56
N PRO A 87 -17.95 4.64 -16.20
CA PRO A 87 -18.41 3.34 -15.69
C PRO A 87 -17.28 2.31 -15.64
N ASP A 88 -16.28 2.45 -16.51
CA ASP A 88 -15.10 1.59 -16.59
C ASP A 88 -13.89 2.21 -15.89
N ALA A 89 -14.11 3.19 -14.99
CA ALA A 89 -13.03 3.75 -14.19
C ALA A 89 -12.34 2.62 -13.41
N PRO A 90 -11.02 2.43 -13.54
CA PRO A 90 -10.33 1.35 -12.85
C PRO A 90 -10.23 1.59 -11.35
N TRP A 91 -9.92 0.54 -10.59
CA TRP A 91 -9.57 0.65 -9.18
C TRP A 91 -8.14 1.15 -9.01
N GLU A 92 -7.98 2.07 -8.06
CA GLU A 92 -6.70 2.55 -7.57
C GLU A 92 -6.62 2.27 -6.08
N VAL A 93 -5.50 1.70 -5.61
CA VAL A 93 -5.20 1.62 -4.19
C VAL A 93 -4.89 3.03 -3.68
N VAL A 94 -5.57 3.46 -2.63
CA VAL A 94 -5.40 4.79 -2.02
C VAL A 94 -4.88 4.72 -0.58
N GLY A 95 -4.82 3.51 0.01
CA GLY A 95 -4.26 3.32 1.35
C GLY A 95 -4.69 1.99 1.94
N THR A 96 -4.57 1.89 3.27
CA THR A 96 -5.11 0.79 4.08
C THR A 96 -5.95 1.35 5.22
N ARG A 97 -6.86 0.54 5.72
CA ARG A 97 -7.68 0.83 6.89
C ARG A 97 -7.55 -0.31 7.89
N ASP A 98 -6.68 -0.18 8.89
CA ASP A 98 -6.59 -1.19 9.96
C ASP A 98 -6.76 -0.52 11.33
N SER A 99 -7.29 -1.29 12.27
CA SER A 99 -7.53 -0.88 13.66
C SER A 99 -6.37 -1.19 14.59
N THR A 100 -5.50 -2.14 14.24
CA THR A 100 -4.37 -2.54 15.10
C THR A 100 -3.01 -2.18 14.54
N PHE A 101 -2.90 -1.73 13.29
CA PHE A 101 -1.66 -1.19 12.75
C PHE A 101 -1.92 -0.11 11.70
N SER A 102 -1.64 1.14 12.05
CA SER A 102 -1.92 2.30 11.20
C SER A 102 -0.67 3.10 10.87
N LEU A 103 -0.70 3.76 9.72
CA LEU A 103 0.23 4.80 9.29
C LEU A 103 -0.55 6.12 9.21
N THR A 104 -0.25 7.04 10.12
CA THR A 104 -0.94 8.34 10.22
C THR A 104 -0.06 9.51 9.75
N ALA A 105 1.25 9.29 9.66
CA ALA A 105 2.21 10.24 9.16
C ALA A 105 3.18 9.55 8.18
N PRO A 106 3.40 10.11 6.99
CA PRO A 106 2.70 11.24 6.39
C PRO A 106 1.24 10.91 6.02
N ARG A 107 0.41 11.95 5.85
CA ARG A 107 -0.96 11.79 5.34
C ARG A 107 -0.95 11.42 3.86
N TYR A 108 -2.03 10.78 3.39
CA TYR A 108 -2.23 10.53 1.97
C TYR A 108 -2.14 11.83 1.16
N GLY A 109 -1.38 11.79 0.06
CA GLY A 109 -1.17 12.92 -0.84
C GLY A 109 -0.23 14.01 -0.32
N ALA A 110 0.38 13.84 0.86
CA ALA A 110 1.34 14.80 1.37
C ALA A 110 2.58 14.88 0.48
N GLU A 111 3.14 16.08 0.33
CA GLU A 111 4.46 16.26 -0.27
C GLU A 111 5.54 16.00 0.79
N VAL A 112 6.52 15.17 0.45
CA VAL A 112 7.58 14.74 1.38
C VAL A 112 8.97 14.89 0.77
N THR A 113 9.94 15.19 1.62
CA THR A 113 11.37 15.22 1.30
C THR A 113 12.11 14.12 2.04
N SER A 114 13.31 13.78 1.60
CA SER A 114 14.18 12.82 2.30
C SER A 114 15.07 13.55 3.32
N PRO A 115 15.17 13.07 4.58
CA PRO A 115 14.41 11.97 5.16
C PRO A 115 12.94 12.34 5.44
N VAL A 116 12.04 11.34 5.42
CA VAL A 116 10.68 11.49 5.95
C VAL A 116 10.54 10.82 7.30
N THR A 117 9.74 11.45 8.15
CA THR A 117 9.25 10.79 9.36
C THR A 117 7.98 10.00 9.01
N VAL A 118 8.04 8.68 9.18
CA VAL A 118 6.90 7.78 9.04
C VAL A 118 6.47 7.34 10.43
N GLY A 119 5.17 7.34 10.70
CA GLY A 119 4.65 6.92 11.99
C GLY A 119 3.15 6.66 11.98
N GLY A 120 2.68 6.10 13.08
CA GLY A 120 1.28 5.80 13.30
C GLY A 120 1.06 5.10 14.63
N ARG A 121 0.10 4.18 14.68
CA ARG A 121 -0.26 3.48 15.92
C ARG A 121 -0.26 1.97 15.72
N ILE A 122 0.07 1.23 16.77
CA ILE A 122 0.11 -0.23 16.74
C ILE A 122 -0.46 -0.82 18.02
N THR A 123 -1.18 -1.93 17.86
CA THR A 123 -1.61 -2.82 18.93
C THR A 123 -1.07 -4.21 18.61
N GLY A 124 -0.22 -4.74 19.48
CA GLY A 124 0.52 -5.97 19.25
C GLY A 124 1.56 -6.20 20.34
N MET A 125 2.21 -7.35 20.30
CA MET A 125 3.25 -7.70 21.28
C MET A 125 4.61 -7.67 20.60
N ASP A 126 5.49 -6.77 21.04
CA ASP A 126 6.90 -6.70 20.63
C ASP A 126 7.14 -6.84 19.12
N GLU A 127 6.47 -5.96 18.37
CA GLU A 127 6.51 -5.92 16.92
C GLU A 127 7.77 -5.22 16.42
N SER A 128 8.33 -5.75 15.34
CA SER A 128 9.44 -5.14 14.62
C SER A 128 8.93 -4.50 13.35
N ILE A 129 8.77 -3.17 13.36
CA ILE A 129 8.25 -2.43 12.21
C ILE A 129 9.37 -2.21 11.20
N ARG A 130 9.15 -2.67 9.97
CA ARG A 130 9.94 -2.34 8.78
C ARG A 130 9.18 -1.34 7.93
N VAL A 131 9.86 -0.28 7.48
CA VAL A 131 9.28 0.75 6.61
C VAL A 131 10.05 0.81 5.31
N ARG A 132 9.37 0.74 4.17
CA ARG A 132 9.95 0.89 2.83
C ARG A 132 9.28 2.04 2.08
N VAL A 133 10.10 2.79 1.34
CA VAL A 133 9.64 3.81 0.37
C VAL A 133 9.80 3.22 -1.02
N LEU A 134 8.69 3.06 -1.73
CA LEU A 134 8.61 2.44 -3.05
C LEU A 134 8.23 3.46 -4.11
N ARG A 135 8.65 3.20 -5.35
CA ARG A 135 8.21 3.92 -6.54
C ARG A 135 7.82 2.91 -7.60
N GLN A 136 6.70 3.14 -8.28
CA GLN A 136 6.30 2.31 -9.40
C GLN A 136 7.36 2.33 -10.51
N GLY A 137 7.70 1.15 -11.04
CA GLY A 137 8.75 0.98 -12.05
C GLY A 137 10.18 0.95 -11.51
N ALA A 138 10.41 1.22 -10.21
CA ALA A 138 11.73 1.02 -9.61
C ALA A 138 11.95 -0.47 -9.28
N PRO A 139 13.14 -1.04 -9.55
CA PRO A 139 13.43 -2.46 -9.31
C PRO A 139 13.63 -2.82 -7.82
N ALA A 140 13.76 -1.82 -6.95
CA ALA A 140 13.96 -1.98 -5.52
C ALA A 140 13.41 -0.77 -4.74
N PRO A 141 13.19 -0.88 -3.41
CA PRO A 141 12.84 0.26 -2.58
C PRO A 141 13.86 1.41 -2.71
N LEU A 142 13.37 2.64 -2.73
CA LEU A 142 14.21 3.85 -2.78
C LEU A 142 14.95 4.09 -1.46
N GLY A 143 14.34 3.63 -0.37
CA GLY A 143 14.86 3.71 0.99
C GLY A 143 14.09 2.77 1.89
N GLU A 144 14.74 2.34 2.96
CA GLU A 144 14.19 1.42 3.94
C GLU A 144 14.71 1.79 5.33
N SER A 145 13.86 1.62 6.34
CA SER A 145 14.27 1.60 7.72
C SER A 145 13.74 0.35 8.39
N CYS A 146 14.59 -0.28 9.18
CA CYS A 146 14.27 -1.42 10.02
C CYS A 146 15.07 -1.29 11.32
N CYS A 147 14.68 -1.89 12.42
CA CYS A 147 13.43 -2.59 12.70
C CYS A 147 12.90 -1.92 13.96
N THR A 148 12.00 -0.95 13.79
CA THR A 148 11.58 -0.09 14.89
C THR A 148 10.75 -0.90 15.87
N PRO A 149 11.21 -1.08 17.13
CA PRO A 149 10.46 -1.83 18.11
C PRO A 149 9.21 -1.04 18.50
N ALA A 150 8.06 -1.68 18.48
CA ALA A 150 6.82 -1.11 18.97
C ALA A 150 5.90 -2.21 19.50
N GLY A 151 5.08 -1.90 20.50
CA GLY A 151 4.19 -2.89 21.11
C GLY A 151 3.33 -2.25 22.19
N GLY A 152 2.33 -2.99 22.64
CA GLY A 152 1.32 -2.51 23.58
C GLY A 152 -0.04 -2.34 22.92
N THR A 153 -0.86 -1.45 23.49
CA THR A 153 -2.22 -1.16 22.99
C THR A 153 -2.28 0.28 22.52
N ASP A 154 -2.58 0.47 21.25
CA ASP A 154 -2.65 1.77 20.58
C ASP A 154 -1.39 2.65 20.79
N THR A 155 -0.24 2.00 20.86
CA THR A 155 1.05 2.65 21.12
C THR A 155 1.50 3.42 19.87
N PRO A 156 1.97 4.67 20.00
CA PRO A 156 2.52 5.39 18.86
C PRO A 156 3.87 4.80 18.46
N TRP A 157 4.14 4.77 17.15
CA TRP A 157 5.45 4.42 16.59
C TRP A 157 5.87 5.47 15.57
N SER A 158 7.19 5.67 15.44
CA SER A 158 7.74 6.63 14.47
C SER A 158 9.17 6.26 14.12
N VAL A 159 9.55 6.49 12.86
CA VAL A 159 10.90 6.26 12.34
C VAL A 159 11.23 7.25 11.23
N SER A 160 12.49 7.67 11.16
CA SER A 160 13.00 8.48 10.05
C SER A 160 13.54 7.56 8.95
N VAL A 161 13.09 7.74 7.71
CA VAL A 161 13.51 6.95 6.56
C VAL A 161 14.25 7.84 5.58
N LEU A 162 15.53 7.55 5.38
CA LEU A 162 16.34 8.14 4.32
C LEU A 162 16.08 7.38 3.01
N TRP A 163 15.84 8.11 1.92
CA TRP A 163 15.84 7.54 0.57
C TRP A 163 16.57 8.43 -0.42
N ARG A 164 16.98 7.83 -1.53
CA ARG A 164 17.51 8.56 -2.68
C ARG A 164 16.36 8.99 -3.56
N SER A 165 16.13 10.29 -3.71
CA SER A 165 15.05 10.82 -4.56
C SER A 165 15.44 10.70 -6.03
N PRO A 166 14.72 9.92 -6.85
CA PRO A 166 14.94 9.84 -8.29
C PRO A 166 14.28 11.01 -9.06
N GLY A 167 13.86 12.09 -8.38
CA GLY A 167 13.12 13.20 -8.95
C GLY A 167 11.66 13.27 -8.48
N ALA A 168 10.88 14.14 -9.10
CA ALA A 168 9.48 14.35 -8.73
C ALA A 168 8.61 13.11 -9.04
N GLY A 169 7.59 12.85 -8.23
CA GLY A 169 6.59 11.82 -8.53
C GLY A 169 5.82 11.29 -7.32
N VAL A 170 4.99 10.30 -7.58
CA VAL A 170 4.23 9.57 -6.55
C VAL A 170 5.07 8.44 -5.97
N LEU A 171 5.08 8.34 -4.64
CA LEU A 171 5.74 7.29 -3.88
C LEU A 171 4.71 6.55 -3.03
N THR A 172 5.00 5.28 -2.73
CA THR A 172 4.25 4.49 -1.76
C THR A 172 5.11 4.26 -0.54
N ILE A 173 4.63 4.65 0.64
CA ILE A 173 5.26 4.28 1.90
C ILE A 173 4.48 3.09 2.44
N VAL A 174 5.18 1.99 2.71
CA VAL A 174 4.62 0.79 3.36
C VAL A 174 5.34 0.56 4.67
N ALA A 175 4.57 0.32 5.73
CA ALA A 175 5.07 -0.21 6.99
C ALA A 175 4.51 -1.62 7.17
N SER A 176 5.34 -2.57 7.60
CA SER A 176 4.95 -3.95 7.84
C SER A 176 5.54 -4.47 9.14
N THR A 177 4.82 -5.38 9.79
CA THR A 177 5.34 -6.21 10.86
C THR A 177 5.42 -7.65 10.40
N GLY A 178 6.26 -8.43 11.04
CA GLY A 178 6.43 -9.84 10.76
C GLY A 178 7.25 -10.51 11.86
N SER A 179 7.18 -11.83 11.89
CA SER A 179 7.91 -12.67 12.82
C SER A 179 8.91 -13.57 12.08
N HIS A 180 9.56 -14.47 12.83
CA HIS A 180 10.40 -15.51 12.25
C HIS A 180 9.59 -16.59 11.49
N ARG A 181 8.24 -16.59 11.60
CA ARG A 181 7.36 -17.57 10.95
C ARG A 181 6.64 -16.99 9.74
N THR A 182 6.20 -15.73 9.86
CA THR A 182 5.45 -15.03 8.81
C THR A 182 6.18 -13.73 8.49
N ALA A 183 6.63 -13.58 7.25
CA ALA A 183 7.43 -12.42 6.86
C ALA A 183 6.62 -11.11 6.92
N VAL A 184 5.30 -11.19 6.66
CA VAL A 184 4.34 -10.10 6.85
C VAL A 184 3.10 -10.59 7.58
N GLU A 185 2.96 -10.18 8.83
CA GLU A 185 1.76 -10.43 9.65
C GLU A 185 0.75 -9.30 9.49
N ARG A 186 1.22 -8.06 9.44
CA ARG A 186 0.40 -6.87 9.18
C ARG A 186 1.13 -5.89 8.29
N PHE A 187 0.38 -5.13 7.48
CA PHE A 187 0.94 -3.99 6.76
C PHE A 187 -0.04 -2.83 6.64
N THR A 188 0.51 -1.63 6.51
CA THR A 188 -0.23 -0.40 6.25
C THR A 188 0.51 0.43 5.21
N VAL A 189 -0.23 1.12 4.33
CA VAL A 189 0.36 1.92 3.25
C VAL A 189 -0.25 3.32 3.17
N THR A 190 0.53 4.25 2.63
CA THR A 190 0.06 5.56 2.20
C THR A 190 0.76 5.99 0.91
N GLY A 191 0.05 6.72 0.07
CA GLY A 191 0.61 7.38 -1.12
C GLY A 191 1.03 8.82 -0.78
N VAL A 192 2.21 9.23 -1.24
CA VAL A 192 2.74 10.58 -1.06
C VAL A 192 3.34 11.09 -2.37
N THR A 193 3.63 12.39 -2.44
CA THR A 193 4.37 12.99 -3.55
C THR A 193 5.76 13.42 -3.07
N SER A 194 6.75 13.38 -3.95
CA SER A 194 8.04 14.05 -3.72
C SER A 194 8.22 15.15 -4.74
N ALA A 195 8.64 16.33 -4.29
CA ALA A 195 9.17 17.35 -5.17
C ALA A 195 10.54 16.88 -5.70
N GLY A 196 10.79 17.10 -7.00
CA GLY A 196 12.12 16.90 -7.56
C GLY A 196 13.05 17.98 -7.02
N THR A 197 14.28 17.62 -6.68
CA THR A 197 15.30 18.63 -6.40
C THR A 197 15.60 19.37 -7.70
N THR A 198 15.17 20.64 -7.81
CA THR A 198 15.74 21.54 -8.82
C THR A 198 17.24 21.65 -8.53
N SER A 199 18.05 20.99 -9.35
CA SER A 199 19.49 21.24 -9.43
C SER A 199 19.77 22.37 -10.40
#